data_AF-A0A962VGZ8-F1
#
_entry.id   AF-A0A962VGZ8-F1
#
_cell.length_a   1.000
_cell.length_b   1.000
_cell.length_c   1.000
_cell.angle_alpha   90.00
_cell.angle_beta   90.00
_cell.angle_gamma   90.00
#
_symmetry.space_group_name_H-M   'P 1'
#
loop_
_entity.id
_entity.type
_entity.pdbx_description
1 polymer ?
#
loop_
_entity_poly.entity_id
_entity_poly.type
_entity_poly.pdbx_seq_one_letter_code
_entity_poly.pdbx_strand_id
1 'polypeptide(L)' 'QLAQSLSEQEKKILAELNEVQGQPPTELKGYYHYEPAVVEKVMRPSATLNAILDTVSG' A
#
# COMPACT_ATOMS: atom_id res chain seq x y z
N GLN A 1 17.80 8.82 -6.19
CA GLN A 1 17.44 7.53 -6.83
C GLN A 1 15.95 7.18 -6.65
N LEU A 2 15.24 7.74 -5.64
CA LEU A 2 13.79 7.59 -5.46
C LEU A 2 12.95 7.76 -6.74
N ALA A 3 13.10 8.88 -7.44
CA ALA A 3 12.31 9.18 -8.64
C ALA A 3 12.48 8.14 -9.76
N GLN A 4 13.71 7.63 -9.93
CA GLN A 4 14.00 6.59 -10.90
C GLN A 4 13.33 5.26 -10.52
N SER A 5 13.46 4.84 -9.26
CA SER A 5 12.83 3.60 -8.77
C SER A 5 11.31 3.63 -8.89
N LEU A 6 10.67 4.78 -8.63
CA LEU A 6 9.23 4.95 -8.81
C LEU A 6 8.83 4.84 -10.29
N SER A 7 9.58 5.49 -11.18
CA SER A 7 9.29 5.45 -12.63
C SER A 7 9.49 4.06 -13.23
N GLU A 8 10.53 3.34 -12.82
CA GLU A 8 10.80 1.98 -13.30
C GLU A 8 9.76 0.95 -12.80
N GLN A 9 9.21 1.15 -11.60
CA GLN A 9 8.27 0.24 -10.97
C GLN A 9 6.80 0.66 -11.09
N GLU A 10 6.49 1.77 -11.76
CA GLU A 10 5.15 2.37 -11.83
C GLU A 10 4.06 1.35 -12.21
N LYS A 11 4.27 0.59 -13.28
CA LYS A 11 3.30 -0.42 -13.74
C LYS A 11 3.02 -1.49 -12.70
N LYS A 12 4.06 -1.92 -11.98
CA LYS A 12 3.94 -2.95 -10.94
C LYS A 12 3.21 -2.40 -9.72
N ILE A 13 3.54 -1.18 -9.30
CA ILE A 13 2.85 -0.48 -8.21
C ILE A 13 1.36 -0.34 -8.54
N LEU A 14 1.02 0.12 -9.75
CA LEU A 14 -0.37 0.25 -10.18
C LEU A 14 -1.11 -1.09 -10.21
N ALA A 15 -0.45 -2.17 -10.64
CA ALA A 15 -1.04 -3.50 -10.61
C ALA A 15 -1.36 -3.95 -9.16
N GLU A 16 -0.40 -3.82 -8.24
CA GLU A 16 -0.56 -4.16 -6.82
C GLU A 16 -1.69 -3.34 -6.15
N LEU A 17 -1.81 -2.04 -6.48
CA LEU A 17 -2.88 -1.17 -5.95
C LEU A 17 -4.27 -1.51 -6.53
N ASN A 18 -4.32 -2.01 -7.77
CA ASN A 18 -5.58 -2.35 -8.43
C ASN A 18 -6.09 -3.75 -8.05
N GLU A 19 -5.19 -4.69 -7.72
CA GLU A 19 -5.54 -6.08 -7.39
C GLU A 19 -6.50 -6.19 -6.19
N VAL A 20 -6.41 -5.25 -5.24
CA VAL A 20 -7.26 -5.23 -4.04
C VAL A 20 -8.64 -4.60 -4.27
N GLN A 21 -8.90 -3.99 -5.44
CA GLN A 21 -10.14 -3.28 -5.70
C GLN A 21 -11.29 -4.21 -6.10
N GLY A 22 -12.53 -3.81 -5.80
CA GLY A 22 -13.73 -4.60 -6.09
C GLY A 22 -13.90 -5.86 -5.22
N GLN A 23 -12.97 -6.09 -4.29
CA GLN A 23 -13.08 -7.15 -3.31
C GLN A 23 -14.14 -6.80 -2.24
N PRO A 24 -14.72 -7.81 -1.57
CA PRO A 24 -15.62 -7.58 -0.44
C PRO A 24 -15.01 -6.65 0.62
N PRO A 25 -15.84 -5.95 1.41
CA PRO A 25 -15.36 -5.07 2.48
C PRO A 25 -14.37 -5.78 3.37
N THR A 26 -13.17 -5.21 3.52
CA THR A 26 -12.16 -5.76 4.42
C THR A 26 -12.55 -5.45 5.86
N GLU A 27 -12.43 -6.45 6.75
CA GLU A 27 -12.74 -6.30 8.18
C GLU A 27 -11.68 -5.42 8.85
N LEU A 28 -12.02 -4.16 9.13
CA LEU A 28 -11.12 -3.17 9.75
C LEU A 28 -11.06 -3.29 11.29
N LYS A 29 -11.84 -4.21 11.87
CA LYS A 29 -11.97 -4.42 13.32
C LYS A 29 -12.37 -3.14 14.06
N GLY A 30 -13.43 -2.50 13.57
CA GLY A 30 -13.96 -1.26 14.09
C GLY A 30 -14.43 -0.32 12.99
N TYR A 31 -15.08 0.77 13.40
CA TYR A 31 -15.58 1.81 12.49
C TYR A 31 -15.04 3.19 12.89
N TYR A 32 -15.39 3.67 14.09
CA TYR A 32 -14.85 4.92 14.65
C TYR A 32 -13.46 4.76 15.28
N HIS A 33 -13.18 3.57 15.83
CA HIS A 33 -11.90 3.20 16.41
C HIS A 33 -11.53 1.83 15.86
N TYR A 34 -10.83 1.83 14.73
CA TYR A 34 -10.36 0.63 14.04
C TYR A 34 -9.03 0.15 14.63
N GLU A 35 -8.64 -1.08 14.31
CA GLU A 35 -7.31 -1.60 14.64
C GLU A 35 -6.25 -0.98 13.71
N PRO A 36 -5.32 -0.15 14.21
CA PRO A 36 -4.39 0.59 13.36
C PRO A 36 -3.52 -0.31 12.48
N ALA A 37 -3.05 -1.45 13.01
CA ALA A 37 -2.22 -2.39 12.27
C ALA A 37 -2.97 -3.06 11.10
N VAL A 38 -4.30 -3.18 11.19
CA VAL A 38 -5.12 -3.71 10.09
C VAL A 38 -5.30 -2.63 9.02
N VAL A 39 -5.64 -1.41 9.42
CA VAL A 39 -5.81 -0.29 8.50
C VAL A 39 -4.52 0.03 7.77
N GLU A 40 -3.37 -0.01 8.43
CA GLU A 40 -2.08 0.23 7.78
C GLU A 40 -1.84 -0.75 6.63
N LYS A 41 -2.13 -2.04 6.83
CA LYS A 41 -1.98 -3.07 5.78
C LYS A 41 -2.94 -2.87 4.63
N VAL A 42 -4.20 -2.53 4.93
CA VAL A 42 -5.24 -2.29 3.92
C VAL A 42 -4.93 -1.06 3.07
N MET A 43 -4.44 0.02 3.71
CA MET A 43 -4.17 1.29 3.04
C MET A 43 -2.81 1.33 2.34
N ARG A 44 -1.90 0.39 2.65
CA ARG A 44 -0.57 0.27 2.04
C ARG A 44 -0.40 -1.09 1.33
N PRO A 45 -1.25 -1.46 0.36
CA PRO A 45 -1.25 -2.81 -0.20
C PRO A 45 -0.09 -3.08 -1.17
N SER A 46 0.55 -2.03 -1.71
CA SER A 46 1.71 -2.19 -2.60
C SER A 46 3.00 -2.38 -1.81
N ALA A 47 3.47 -3.62 -1.74
CA ALA A 47 4.76 -3.96 -1.15
C ALA A 47 5.92 -3.26 -1.89
N THR A 48 5.82 -3.10 -3.21
CA THR A 48 6.85 -2.43 -4.02
C THR A 48 6.95 -0.95 -3.67
N LEU A 49 5.82 -0.24 -3.57
CA LEU A 49 5.79 1.17 -3.18
C LEU A 49 6.31 1.36 -1.75
N ASN A 50 5.86 0.54 -0.80
CA ASN A 50 6.30 0.63 0.59
C ASN A 50 7.82 0.47 0.71
N ALA A 51 8.39 -0.56 0.07
CA ALA A 51 9.83 -0.80 0.10
C ALA A 51 10.64 0.38 -0.46
N ILE A 52 10.16 1.03 -1.53
CA ILE A 52 10.81 2.23 -2.11
C ILE A 52 10.78 3.41 -1.12
N LEU A 53 9.65 3.66 -0.46
CA LEU A 53 9.50 4.76 0.49
C LEU A 53 10.27 4.54 1.79
N ASP A 54 10.43 3.29 2.23
CA ASP A 54 11.22 2.96 3.41
C ASP A 54 12.71 3.33 3.21
N THR A 55 13.20 3.39 1.97
CA THR A 55 14.60 3.80 1.68
C THR A 55 14.88 5.29 1.95
N VAL A 56 13.85 6.12 2.10
CA VAL A 56 13.98 7.57 2.33
C VAL A 56 13.42 8.02 3.67
N SER A 57 12.72 7.15 4.39
CA SER A 57 12.06 7.46 5.67
C SER A 57 12.97 7.22 6.89
N GLY A 58 14.29 7.35 6.69
CA GLY A 58 15.33 7.23 7.74
C GLY A 58 15.46 8.48 8.59
#